data_AF-A0A7C6TXP0-F1
#
_entry.id   AF-A0A7C6TXP0-F1
#
_cell.length_a   1.000
_cell.length_b   1.000
_cell.length_c   1.000
_cell.angle_alpha   90.00
_cell.angle_beta   90.00
_cell.angle_gamma   90.00
#
_symmetry.space_group_name_H-M   'P 1'
#
loop_
_entity.id
_entity.type
_entity.pdbx_description
1 polymer ?
#
loop_
_entity_poly.entity_id
_entity_poly.type
_entity_poly.pdbx_seq_one_letter_code
_entity_poly.pdbx_strand_id
1 'polypeptide(L)'
;RDLTVALIALKYTQSNSVCFAMDGQTIGVGAGQQSRIHCTRLAGSKADLWRLRHHEKVLSLPFRDDLGRPDRDNAIETYLSGESWRVTSPENWPKFFTKAPAEFTFEEQQAFLKEFDGVSMGSDAFLPFSDNVERARESGVLYLAQPGGSIRDQEVIEKCDELGIAMCFTGLRLFHH
;
A
#
# COMPACT_ATOMS: atom_id res chain seq x y z
N ARG A 1 14.56 10.55 4.19
CA ARG A 1 14.85 9.14 4.49
C ARG A 1 13.99 8.22 3.63
N ASP A 2 12.66 8.28 3.76
CA ASP A 2 11.77 7.26 3.18
C ASP A 2 11.66 7.35 1.65
N LEU A 3 11.68 8.54 1.06
CA LEU A 3 11.84 8.71 -0.40
C LEU A 3 13.14 8.07 -0.93
N THR A 4 14.25 8.15 -0.19
CA THR A 4 15.51 7.49 -0.58
C THR A 4 15.35 5.97 -0.56
N VAL A 5 14.70 5.42 0.47
CA VAL A 5 14.37 3.99 0.55
C VAL A 5 13.52 3.57 -0.65
N ALA A 6 12.46 4.32 -0.95
CA ALA A 6 11.57 4.04 -2.07
C ALA A 6 12.33 4.07 -3.42
N LEU A 7 13.11 5.12 -3.69
CA LEU A 7 13.84 5.25 -4.96
C LEU A 7 14.93 4.17 -5.12
N ILE A 8 15.63 3.78 -4.05
CA ILE A 8 16.58 2.66 -4.10
C ILE A 8 15.84 1.35 -4.38
N ALA A 9 14.72 1.09 -3.72
CA ALA A 9 13.93 -0.12 -3.99
C ALA A 9 13.49 -0.17 -5.46
N LEU A 10 13.01 0.96 -6.01
CA LEU A 10 12.57 1.07 -7.40
C LEU A 10 13.67 0.83 -8.41
N LYS A 11 14.89 1.32 -8.14
CA LYS A 11 16.07 1.09 -9.00
C LYS A 11 16.34 -0.39 -9.26
N TYR A 12 15.93 -1.27 -8.35
CA TYR A 12 16.13 -2.72 -8.43
C TYR A 12 14.82 -3.50 -8.55
N THR A 13 13.70 -2.82 -8.85
CA THR A 13 12.40 -3.47 -9.04
C THR A 13 12.04 -3.50 -10.51
N GLN A 14 11.68 -4.68 -11.01
CA GLN A 14 11.24 -4.90 -12.39
C GLN A 14 10.16 -3.90 -12.80
N SER A 15 10.37 -3.21 -13.93
CA SER A 15 9.56 -2.10 -14.38
C SER A 15 8.27 -2.53 -15.09
N ASN A 16 7.22 -1.69 -15.07
CA ASN A 16 7.13 -0.42 -14.33
C ASN A 16 6.89 -0.67 -12.84
N SER A 17 7.52 0.15 -12.01
CA SER A 17 7.46 0.01 -10.55
C SER A 17 7.07 1.29 -9.81
N VAL A 18 6.35 1.11 -8.71
CA VAL A 18 5.90 2.15 -7.76
C VAL A 18 6.11 1.62 -6.35
N CYS A 19 6.62 2.46 -5.44
CA CYS A 19 6.96 2.06 -4.08
C CYS A 19 6.41 3.06 -3.07
N PHE A 20 5.71 2.54 -2.07
CA PHE A 20 5.26 3.24 -0.87
C PHE A 20 6.19 2.86 0.27
N ALA A 21 6.71 3.84 0.99
CA ALA A 21 7.66 3.67 2.08
C ALA A 21 7.30 4.55 3.27
N MET A 22 7.54 4.04 4.47
CA MET A 22 7.30 4.71 5.74
C MET A 22 8.26 4.13 6.78
N ASP A 23 8.71 4.94 7.73
CA ASP A 23 9.55 4.50 8.85
C ASP A 23 10.82 3.75 8.45
N GLY A 24 11.42 4.15 7.31
CA GLY A 24 12.66 3.58 6.80
C GLY A 24 12.50 2.22 6.09
N GLN A 25 11.26 1.78 5.82
CA GLN A 25 10.98 0.52 5.13
C GLN A 25 9.98 0.69 3.99
N THR A 26 9.97 -0.27 3.06
CA THR A 26 8.91 -0.39 2.05
C THR A 26 7.66 -0.98 2.69
N ILE A 27 6.50 -0.40 2.44
CA ILE A 27 5.19 -0.89 2.93
C ILE A 27 4.29 -1.37 1.78
N GLY A 28 4.59 -0.98 0.55
CA GLY A 28 3.88 -1.45 -0.65
C GLY A 28 4.73 -1.27 -1.90
N VAL A 29 4.89 -2.33 -2.69
CA VAL A 29 5.68 -2.28 -3.94
C VAL A 29 4.91 -2.93 -5.08
N GLY A 30 4.75 -2.18 -6.16
CA GLY A 30 4.29 -2.66 -7.46
C GLY A 30 5.47 -2.92 -8.38
N ALA A 31 5.43 -4.04 -9.10
CA ALA A 31 6.50 -4.49 -9.98
C ALA A 31 5.92 -5.10 -11.26
N GLY A 32 6.63 -4.94 -12.38
CA GLY A 32 6.31 -5.58 -13.66
C GLY A 32 4.99 -5.12 -14.28
N GLN A 33 4.43 -3.98 -13.86
CA GLN A 33 3.14 -3.52 -14.35
C GLN A 33 3.30 -2.72 -15.64
N GLN A 34 2.30 -2.80 -16.52
CA GLN A 34 2.32 -2.11 -17.83
C GLN A 34 1.73 -0.70 -17.73
N SER A 35 0.72 -0.52 -16.88
CA SER A 35 0.03 0.76 -16.65
C SER A 35 0.50 1.41 -15.35
N ARG A 36 0.81 2.72 -15.41
CA ARG A 36 1.30 3.48 -14.24
C ARG A 36 0.27 3.50 -13.11
N ILE A 37 -0.98 3.85 -13.42
CA ILE A 37 -2.06 3.88 -12.42
C ILE A 37 -2.36 2.49 -11.85
N HIS A 38 -2.25 1.43 -12.65
CA HIS A 38 -2.42 0.06 -12.13
C HIS A 38 -1.28 -0.30 -11.16
N CYS A 39 -0.05 0.11 -11.46
CA CYS A 39 1.08 -0.07 -10.55
C CYS A 39 0.88 0.70 -9.25
N THR A 40 0.42 1.96 -9.32
CA THR A 40 0.09 2.78 -8.16
C THR A 40 -1.01 2.15 -7.31
N ARG A 41 -2.11 1.69 -7.92
CA ARG A 41 -3.20 1.00 -7.20
C ARG A 41 -2.71 -0.28 -6.52
N LEU A 42 -1.93 -1.10 -7.22
CA LEU A 42 -1.40 -2.36 -6.67
C LEU A 42 -0.42 -2.12 -5.51
N ALA A 43 0.48 -1.15 -5.65
CA ALA A 43 1.41 -0.78 -4.59
C ALA A 43 0.68 -0.17 -3.39
N GLY A 44 -0.30 0.71 -3.63
CA GLY A 44 -1.15 1.32 -2.61
C GLY A 44 -1.95 0.26 -1.85
N SER A 45 -2.60 -0.68 -2.53
CA SER A 45 -3.35 -1.76 -1.86
C SER A 45 -2.47 -2.62 -0.96
N LYS A 46 -1.20 -2.82 -1.29
CA LYS A 46 -0.23 -3.49 -0.40
C LYS A 46 0.09 -2.63 0.83
N ALA A 47 0.26 -1.32 0.66
CA ALA A 47 0.45 -0.39 1.76
C ALA A 47 -0.78 -0.34 2.69
N ASP A 48 -1.98 -0.38 2.13
CA ASP A 48 -3.25 -0.42 2.88
C ASP A 48 -3.34 -1.71 3.71
N LEU A 49 -3.05 -2.88 3.11
CA LEU A 49 -2.99 -4.15 3.83
C LEU A 49 -1.91 -4.14 4.93
N TRP A 50 -0.74 -3.57 4.65
CA TRP A 50 0.29 -3.38 5.67
C TRP A 50 -0.24 -2.55 6.84
N ARG A 51 -0.93 -1.44 6.58
CA ARG A 51 -1.52 -0.59 7.62
C ARG A 51 -2.59 -1.35 8.40
N LEU A 52 -3.53 -2.00 7.73
CA LEU A 52 -4.63 -2.76 8.36
C LEU A 52 -4.13 -3.86 9.30
N ARG A 53 -2.96 -4.47 9.02
CA ARG A 53 -2.33 -5.45 9.93
C ARG A 53 -1.95 -4.88 11.29
N HIS A 54 -1.88 -3.57 11.44
CA HIS A 54 -1.61 -2.88 12.71
C HIS A 54 -2.88 -2.50 13.47
N HIS A 55 -4.07 -2.83 12.96
CA HIS A 55 -5.32 -2.60 13.67
C HIS A 55 -5.47 -3.58 14.86
N GLU A 56 -6.06 -3.12 15.96
CA GLU A 56 -6.23 -3.92 17.18
C GLU A 56 -6.90 -5.26 16.90
N LYS A 57 -7.99 -5.28 16.11
CA LYS A 57 -8.71 -6.51 15.74
C LYS A 57 -7.83 -7.55 15.03
N VAL A 58 -6.79 -7.12 14.32
CA VAL A 58 -5.84 -8.02 13.64
C VAL A 58 -4.76 -8.48 14.61
N LEU A 59 -4.18 -7.55 15.39
CA LEU A 59 -3.16 -7.85 16.39
C LEU A 59 -3.69 -8.78 17.49
N SER A 60 -4.98 -8.69 17.81
CA SER A 60 -5.67 -9.49 18.83
C SER A 60 -6.34 -10.75 18.27
N LEU A 61 -6.07 -11.16 17.02
CA LEU A 61 -6.67 -12.36 16.45
C LEU A 61 -6.32 -13.58 17.33
N PRO A 62 -7.32 -14.34 17.81
CA PRO A 62 -7.11 -15.37 18.81
C PRO A 62 -6.63 -16.67 18.15
N PHE A 63 -5.47 -16.65 17.50
CA PHE A 63 -4.89 -17.80 16.83
C PHE A 63 -4.71 -18.99 17.77
N ARG A 64 -4.86 -20.20 17.23
CA ARG A 64 -4.47 -21.42 17.94
C ARG A 64 -2.95 -21.47 18.09
N ASP A 65 -2.49 -22.01 19.22
CA ASP A 65 -1.05 -22.11 19.53
C ASP A 65 -0.30 -23.07 18.61
N ASP A 66 -0.99 -24.06 18.04
CA ASP A 66 -0.44 -25.04 17.10
C ASP A 66 -0.35 -24.54 15.65
N LEU A 67 -0.92 -23.37 15.34
CA LEU A 67 -0.94 -22.83 13.98
C LEU A 67 0.41 -22.20 13.60
N GLY A 68 1.01 -22.70 12.52
CA GLY A 68 2.28 -22.21 12.00
C GLY A 68 2.21 -20.77 11.51
N ARG A 69 3.38 -20.10 11.46
CA ARG A 69 3.48 -18.71 10.99
C ARG A 69 2.91 -18.49 9.57
N PRO A 70 3.21 -19.34 8.57
CA PRO A 70 2.63 -19.16 7.23
C PRO A 70 1.10 -19.23 7.21
N ASP A 71 0.51 -20.13 8.00
CA ASP A 71 -0.94 -20.28 8.07
C ASP A 71 -1.60 -19.09 8.78
N ARG A 72 -0.95 -18.54 9.82
CA ARG A 72 -1.36 -17.28 10.46
C ARG A 72 -1.34 -16.13 9.46
N ASP A 73 -0.26 -15.98 8.68
CA ASP A 73 -0.13 -14.91 7.70
C ASP A 73 -1.22 -14.99 6.61
N ASN A 74 -1.51 -16.19 6.10
CA ASN A 74 -2.57 -16.44 5.13
C ASN A 74 -3.97 -16.17 5.71
N ALA A 75 -4.18 -16.53 6.98
CA ALA A 75 -5.44 -16.27 7.67
C ALA A 75 -5.67 -14.78 7.89
N ILE A 76 -4.62 -14.00 8.23
CA ILE A 76 -4.69 -12.53 8.33
C ILE A 76 -5.04 -11.92 6.98
N GLU A 77 -4.38 -12.35 5.90
CA GLU A 77 -4.66 -11.82 4.56
C GLU A 77 -6.10 -12.11 4.13
N THR A 78 -6.60 -13.32 4.40
CA THR A 78 -7.99 -13.69 4.12
C THR A 78 -8.96 -12.91 5.00
N TYR A 79 -8.65 -12.71 6.29
CA TYR A 79 -9.45 -11.93 7.22
C TYR A 79 -9.61 -10.47 6.79
N LEU A 80 -8.56 -9.89 6.18
CA LEU A 80 -8.55 -8.52 5.68
C LEU A 80 -9.12 -8.37 4.26
N SER A 81 -9.43 -9.47 3.58
CA SER A 81 -9.96 -9.44 2.22
C SER A 81 -11.48 -9.37 2.20
N GLY A 82 -12.06 -9.20 1.00
CA GLY A 82 -13.51 -9.35 0.78
C GLY A 82 -14.03 -10.78 0.97
N GLU A 83 -13.17 -11.74 1.33
CA GLU A 83 -13.49 -13.14 1.57
C GLU A 83 -13.25 -13.57 3.03
N SER A 84 -13.33 -12.62 3.98
CA SER A 84 -13.10 -12.88 5.41
C SER A 84 -13.92 -14.05 5.96
N TRP A 85 -15.12 -14.29 5.43
CA TRP A 85 -15.98 -15.44 5.75
C TRP A 85 -15.26 -16.80 5.62
N ARG A 86 -14.23 -16.93 4.77
CA ARG A 86 -13.42 -18.15 4.64
C ARG A 86 -12.63 -18.50 5.90
N VAL A 87 -12.41 -17.54 6.79
CA VAL A 87 -11.73 -17.75 8.08
C VAL A 87 -12.59 -17.39 9.28
N THR A 88 -13.67 -16.62 9.12
CA THR A 88 -14.53 -16.18 10.23
C THR A 88 -15.83 -16.98 10.38
N SER A 89 -16.26 -17.72 9.36
CA SER A 89 -17.53 -18.46 9.42
C SER A 89 -17.52 -19.56 10.50
N PRO A 90 -18.68 -19.92 11.09
CA PRO A 90 -18.77 -20.92 12.16
C PRO A 90 -18.08 -22.25 11.85
N GLU A 91 -18.09 -22.67 10.59
CA GLU A 91 -17.44 -23.89 10.11
C GLU A 91 -15.94 -23.78 9.85
N ASN A 92 -15.41 -22.56 9.72
CA ASN A 92 -14.01 -22.32 9.36
C ASN A 92 -13.18 -21.74 10.49
N TRP A 93 -13.70 -20.81 11.30
CA TRP A 93 -12.90 -20.17 12.35
C TRP A 93 -12.23 -21.16 13.32
N PRO A 94 -12.82 -22.32 13.71
CA PRO A 94 -12.16 -23.26 14.62
C PRO A 94 -10.88 -23.91 14.06
N LYS A 95 -10.66 -23.82 12.74
CA LYS A 95 -9.44 -24.29 12.06
C LYS A 95 -8.26 -23.36 12.34
N PHE A 96 -8.51 -22.08 12.61
CA PHE A 96 -7.47 -21.04 12.73
C PHE A 96 -7.40 -20.42 14.12
N PHE A 97 -8.54 -20.30 14.81
CA PHE A 97 -8.69 -19.49 16.02
C PHE A 97 -9.25 -20.31 17.20
N THR A 98 -8.97 -19.87 18.43
CA THR A 98 -9.47 -20.46 19.68
C THR A 98 -10.89 -20.02 20.04
N LYS A 99 -11.33 -18.88 19.49
CA LYS A 99 -12.70 -18.37 19.54
C LYS A 99 -13.03 -17.63 18.24
N ALA A 100 -14.31 -17.42 17.96
CA ALA A 100 -14.75 -16.65 16.81
C ALA A 100 -14.11 -15.24 16.86
N PRO A 101 -13.38 -14.82 15.80
CA PRO A 101 -12.79 -13.50 15.74
C PRO A 101 -13.88 -12.44 15.59
N ALA A 102 -13.63 -11.22 16.10
CA ALA A 102 -14.50 -10.09 15.82
C ALA A 102 -14.50 -9.81 14.31
N GLU A 103 -15.63 -9.38 13.76
CA GLU A 103 -15.67 -8.90 12.38
C GLU A 103 -14.90 -7.59 12.25
N PHE A 104 -14.19 -7.42 11.13
CA PHE A 104 -13.54 -6.16 10.76
C PHE A 104 -14.14 -5.69 9.44
N THR A 105 -15.21 -4.92 9.53
CA THR A 105 -16.04 -4.59 8.36
C THR A 105 -15.28 -3.69 7.39
N PHE A 106 -15.75 -3.62 6.14
CA PHE A 106 -15.15 -2.73 5.16
C PHE A 106 -15.18 -1.27 5.63
N GLU A 107 -16.26 -0.82 6.25
CA GLU A 107 -16.40 0.54 6.77
C GLU A 107 -15.39 0.84 7.88
N GLU A 108 -15.15 -0.11 8.79
CA GLU A 108 -14.14 0.02 9.84
C GLU A 108 -12.73 0.04 9.26
N GLN A 109 -12.45 -0.81 8.28
CA GLN A 109 -11.17 -0.83 7.57
C GLN A 109 -10.92 0.53 6.89
N GLN A 110 -11.93 1.07 6.19
CA GLN A 110 -11.83 2.38 5.55
C GLN A 110 -11.67 3.51 6.58
N ALA A 111 -12.37 3.45 7.71
CA ALA A 111 -12.22 4.44 8.77
C ALA A 111 -10.78 4.45 9.33
N PHE A 112 -10.20 3.28 9.57
CA PHE A 112 -8.82 3.17 10.04
C PHE A 112 -7.78 3.63 9.02
N LEU A 113 -8.02 3.35 7.73
CA LEU A 113 -7.14 3.81 6.65
C LEU A 113 -7.21 5.33 6.46
N LYS A 114 -8.32 6.00 6.77
CA LYS A 114 -8.41 7.48 6.70
C LYS A 114 -7.48 8.20 7.67
N GLU A 115 -7.12 7.55 8.78
CA GLU A 115 -6.15 8.07 9.75
C GLU A 115 -4.70 7.80 9.34
N PHE A 116 -4.47 7.14 8.20
CA PHE A 116 -3.14 6.80 7.73
C PHE A 116 -2.53 7.97 6.96
N ASP A 117 -1.38 8.46 7.41
CA ASP A 117 -0.62 9.52 6.77
C ASP A 117 0.91 9.35 6.95
N GLY A 118 1.67 10.34 6.46
CA GLY A 118 3.14 10.36 6.59
C GLY A 118 3.89 9.48 5.60
N VAL A 119 3.20 8.87 4.64
CA VAL A 119 3.80 7.94 3.68
C VAL A 119 4.57 8.68 2.58
N SER A 120 5.69 8.12 2.18
CA SER A 120 6.47 8.55 1.01
C SER A 120 6.22 7.61 -0.17
N MET A 121 5.96 8.16 -1.36
CA MET A 121 5.81 7.41 -2.60
C MET A 121 6.93 7.76 -3.59
N GLY A 122 7.48 6.74 -4.24
CA GLY A 122 8.35 6.89 -5.41
C GLY A 122 7.74 6.26 -6.66
N SER A 123 8.03 6.82 -7.83
CA SER A 123 7.73 6.22 -9.14
C SER A 123 9.00 6.14 -10.01
N ASP A 124 9.24 4.99 -10.65
CA ASP A 124 10.42 4.78 -11.49
C ASP A 124 10.42 5.59 -12.81
N ALA A 125 9.23 6.03 -13.25
CA ALA A 125 9.03 6.96 -14.36
C ALA A 125 8.01 8.03 -14.01
N PHE A 126 7.80 8.99 -14.91
CA PHE A 126 6.87 10.09 -14.69
C PHE A 126 5.43 9.62 -14.49
N LEU A 127 4.64 10.44 -13.78
CA LEU A 127 3.21 10.23 -13.62
C LEU A 127 2.48 10.89 -14.80
N PRO A 128 1.69 10.14 -15.59
CA PRO A 128 1.04 10.69 -16.77
C PRO A 128 -0.19 11.55 -16.44
N PHE A 129 -0.86 11.27 -15.31
CA PHE A 129 -2.10 11.94 -14.89
C PHE A 129 -2.18 12.05 -13.37
N SER A 130 -3.04 12.97 -12.91
CA SER A 130 -3.31 13.27 -11.50
C SER A 130 -3.94 12.11 -10.71
N ASP A 131 -4.57 11.14 -11.38
CA ASP A 131 -5.17 9.94 -10.77
C ASP A 131 -4.19 9.11 -9.90
N ASN A 132 -2.90 9.17 -10.22
CA ASN A 132 -1.84 8.54 -9.42
C ASN A 132 -1.66 9.24 -8.07
N VAL A 133 -1.75 10.57 -8.05
CA VAL A 133 -1.63 11.39 -6.84
C VAL A 133 -2.85 11.17 -5.94
N GLU A 134 -4.04 11.16 -6.53
CA GLU A 134 -5.29 10.90 -5.82
C GLU A 134 -5.26 9.53 -5.14
N ARG A 135 -4.92 8.48 -5.90
CA ARG A 135 -4.78 7.14 -5.33
C ARG A 135 -3.69 7.06 -4.27
N ALA A 136 -2.57 7.76 -4.46
CA ALA A 136 -1.49 7.79 -3.46
C ALA A 136 -1.96 8.41 -2.14
N ARG A 137 -2.74 9.51 -2.21
CA ARG A 137 -3.26 10.20 -1.03
C ARG A 137 -4.18 9.34 -0.19
N GLU A 138 -4.96 8.46 -0.82
CA GLU A 138 -5.82 7.47 -0.15
C GLU A 138 -5.02 6.49 0.73
N SER A 139 -3.75 6.24 0.42
CA SER A 139 -2.82 5.44 1.23
C SER A 139 -1.86 6.28 2.06
N GLY A 140 -2.28 7.50 2.45
CA GLY A 140 -1.55 8.33 3.39
C GLY A 140 -0.31 9.04 2.84
N VAL A 141 -0.14 9.12 1.52
CA VAL A 141 1.03 9.77 0.92
C VAL A 141 0.98 11.27 1.17
N LEU A 142 2.08 11.81 1.74
CA LEU A 142 2.35 13.24 1.90
C LEU A 142 3.63 13.68 1.18
N TYR A 143 4.44 12.72 0.71
CA TYR A 143 5.70 13.00 0.03
C TYR A 143 5.81 12.16 -1.24
N LEU A 144 6.11 12.76 -2.39
CA LEU A 144 6.16 12.08 -3.69
C LEU A 144 7.44 12.40 -4.46
N ALA A 145 8.12 11.40 -4.99
CA ALA A 145 9.23 11.57 -5.92
C ALA A 145 8.96 10.89 -7.27
N GLN A 146 9.14 11.65 -8.35
CA GLN A 146 9.04 11.13 -9.72
C GLN A 146 10.06 11.85 -10.64
N PRO A 147 10.44 11.32 -11.80
CA PRO A 147 11.49 11.92 -12.63
C PRO A 147 11.16 13.27 -13.26
N GLY A 148 9.88 13.58 -13.47
CA GLY A 148 9.40 14.64 -14.35
C GLY A 148 9.48 14.26 -15.83
N GLY A 149 8.95 15.13 -16.69
CA GLY A 149 8.97 14.96 -18.15
C GLY A 149 7.63 14.54 -18.77
N SER A 150 6.53 14.60 -18.02
CA SER A 150 5.19 14.44 -18.58
C SER A 150 4.75 15.73 -19.27
N ILE A 151 4.06 15.63 -20.40
CA ILE A 151 3.35 16.78 -21.00
C ILE A 151 2.27 17.36 -20.07
N ARG A 152 1.89 16.62 -19.03
CA ARG A 152 0.88 16.97 -18.02
C ARG A 152 1.48 17.15 -16.62
N ASP A 153 2.78 17.40 -16.50
CA ASP A 153 3.40 17.59 -15.18
C ASP A 153 2.71 18.70 -14.37
N GLN A 154 2.23 19.77 -15.01
CA GLN A 154 1.50 20.84 -14.34
C GLN A 154 0.21 20.34 -13.66
N GLU A 155 -0.54 19.44 -14.31
CA GLU A 155 -1.76 18.83 -13.74
C GLU A 155 -1.43 18.01 -12.47
N VAL A 156 -0.29 17.32 -12.49
CA VAL A 156 0.19 16.51 -11.35
C VAL A 156 0.67 17.41 -10.21
N ILE A 157 1.39 18.50 -10.52
CA ILE A 157 1.83 19.50 -9.53
C ILE A 157 0.63 20.12 -8.82
N GLU A 158 -0.34 20.62 -9.58
CA GLU A 158 -1.54 21.25 -9.04
C GLU A 158 -2.33 20.29 -8.13
N LYS A 159 -2.43 19.01 -8.53
CA LYS A 159 -3.09 17.99 -7.69
C LYS A 159 -2.30 17.72 -6.40
N CYS A 160 -0.97 17.70 -6.45
CA CYS A 160 -0.16 17.57 -5.24
C CYS A 160 -0.37 18.76 -4.30
N ASP A 161 -0.37 19.99 -4.82
CA ASP A 161 -0.60 21.20 -4.04
C ASP A 161 -2.00 21.21 -3.41
N GLU A 162 -3.04 20.82 -4.17
CA GLU A 162 -4.43 20.68 -3.69
C GLU A 162 -4.53 19.71 -2.50
N LEU A 163 -3.80 18.59 -2.56
CA LEU A 163 -3.85 17.53 -1.56
C LEU A 163 -2.81 17.66 -0.44
N GLY A 164 -2.00 18.73 -0.46
CA GLY A 164 -0.95 18.99 0.52
C GLY A 164 0.22 18.01 0.45
N ILE A 165 0.53 17.50 -0.74
CA ILE A 165 1.62 16.55 -0.99
C ILE A 165 2.87 17.30 -1.45
N ALA A 166 3.97 17.17 -0.68
CA ALA A 166 5.26 17.67 -1.11
C ALA A 166 5.83 16.77 -2.22
N MET A 167 5.92 17.29 -3.45
CA MET A 167 6.46 16.56 -4.59
C MET A 167 7.84 17.06 -5.00
N CYS A 168 8.74 16.14 -5.39
CA CYS A 168 10.01 16.48 -6.02
C CYS A 168 10.21 15.79 -7.38
N PHE A 169 10.77 16.53 -8.33
CA PHE A 169 11.28 15.98 -9.58
C PHE A 169 12.73 15.56 -9.43
N THR A 170 13.03 14.31 -9.75
CA THR A 170 14.38 13.74 -9.58
C THR A 170 15.25 13.90 -10.82
N GLY A 171 14.66 14.09 -12.00
CA GLY A 171 15.37 14.09 -13.29
C GLY A 171 15.97 12.74 -13.67
N LEU A 172 15.67 11.67 -12.93
CA LEU A 172 16.29 10.35 -13.10
C LEU A 172 15.22 9.26 -13.21
N ARG A 173 15.11 8.66 -14.41
CA ARG A 173 14.28 7.47 -14.65
C ARG A 173 14.99 6.20 -14.18
N LEU A 174 14.26 5.29 -13.54
CA LEU A 174 14.79 4.11 -12.83
C LEU A 174 14.31 2.78 -13.42
N PHE A 175 14.19 2.68 -14.74
CA PHE A 175 13.75 1.42 -15.36
C PHE A 175 14.72 0.26 -15.10
N HIS A 176 14.15 -0.91 -14.82
CA HIS A 176 14.86 -2.17 -14.61
C HIS A 176 14.11 -3.31 -15.30
N HIS A 177 14.82 -4.12 -16.09
CA HIS A 177 14.32 -5.28 -16.84
C HIS A 177 15.23 -6.47 -16.56
#